data_AF-A0A410Q130-F1
#
_entry.id   AF-A0A410Q130-F1
#
_cell.length_a   1.000
_cell.length_b   1.000
_cell.length_c   1.000
_cell.angle_alpha   90.00
_cell.angle_beta   90.00
_cell.angle_gamma   90.00
#
_symmetry.space_group_name_H-M   'P 1'
#
loop_
_entity.id
_entity.type
_entity.pdbx_description
1 polymer ?
#
loop_
_entity_poly.entity_id
_entity_poly.type
_entity_poly.pdbx_seq_one_letter_code
_entity_poly.pdbx_strand_id
1 'polypeptide(L)'
;MPNYNHITFEDILKNEEIKAYIETGNRNLGEIGFTEHGFPHAKRSANYAGNILQQLGFDDRTCELARIAGYMHDIGNVVNRYNHAHSGALMAFNILNRLNMPPEEVALISAAIGNHDEETAAAVSPIAAALILSDKGDVRRTRVRDRETVTADIHDRVNYAVEHAATVINLERKTATLDITIDTSICPVMEYFEIFMTRMVLCRQAAQYLGLQFELIINETRLL
;
A
#
# COMPACT_ATOMS: atom_id res chain seq x y z
N MET A 1 -21.58 -15.58 24.35
CA MET A 1 -20.66 -15.34 23.21
C MET A 1 -19.38 -14.74 23.77
N PRO A 2 -18.21 -15.07 23.23
CA PRO A 2 -16.96 -14.40 23.65
C PRO A 2 -17.11 -12.88 23.51
N ASN A 3 -16.60 -12.13 24.48
CA ASN A 3 -16.63 -10.67 24.48
C ASN A 3 -15.37 -10.17 23.76
N TYR A 4 -15.51 -9.80 22.49
CA TYR A 4 -14.42 -9.24 21.68
C TYR A 4 -14.43 -7.72 21.70
N ASN A 5 -13.25 -7.12 21.55
CA ASN A 5 -13.08 -5.68 21.50
C ASN A 5 -13.31 -5.15 20.07
N HIS A 6 -14.08 -4.08 19.96
CA HIS A 6 -14.23 -3.36 18.69
C HIS A 6 -13.01 -2.45 18.47
N ILE A 7 -12.00 -2.97 17.77
CA ILE A 7 -10.75 -2.25 17.48
C ILE A 7 -10.94 -1.34 16.25
N THR A 8 -10.57 -0.08 16.38
CA THR A 8 -10.60 0.93 15.31
C THR A 8 -9.21 1.21 14.75
N PHE A 9 -9.15 1.82 13.57
CA PHE A 9 -7.93 2.36 12.98
C PHE A 9 -7.27 3.39 13.90
N GLU A 10 -8.06 4.19 14.64
CA GLU A 10 -7.52 5.15 15.60
C GLU A 10 -6.81 4.46 16.78
N ASP A 11 -7.31 3.32 17.25
CA ASP A 11 -6.64 2.51 18.28
C ASP A 11 -5.29 1.98 17.76
N ILE A 12 -5.27 1.52 16.51
CA ILE A 12 -4.07 1.02 15.82
C ILE A 12 -3.05 2.14 15.57
N LEU A 13 -3.52 3.34 15.21
CA LEU A 13 -2.69 4.53 15.02
C LEU A 13 -2.01 4.97 16.33
N LYS A 14 -2.68 4.78 17.47
CA LYS A 14 -2.17 5.10 18.82
C LYS A 14 -1.31 4.00 19.44
N ASN A 15 -1.30 2.80 18.87
CA ASN A 15 -0.59 1.66 19.43
C ASN A 15 0.94 1.85 19.34
N GLU A 16 1.61 1.98 20.48
CA GLU A 16 3.06 2.23 20.56
C GLU A 16 3.92 1.07 20.04
N GLU A 17 3.45 -0.18 20.15
CA GLU A 17 4.16 -1.34 19.61
C GLU A 17 4.18 -1.31 18.07
N ILE A 18 3.04 -1.02 17.44
CA ILE A 18 2.93 -0.88 15.99
C ILE A 18 3.80 0.30 15.50
N LYS A 19 3.77 1.44 16.21
CA LYS A 19 4.61 2.59 15.86
C LYS A 19 6.11 2.25 15.89
N ALA A 20 6.56 1.55 16.92
CA ALA A 20 7.96 1.16 17.06
C ALA A 20 8.41 0.25 15.90
N TYR A 21 7.53 -0.64 15.41
CA TYR A 21 7.82 -1.52 14.28
C TYR A 21 7.86 -0.78 12.95
N ILE A 22 6.94 0.17 12.71
CA ILE A 22 6.98 1.04 11.53
C ILE A 22 8.27 1.86 11.52
N GLU A 23 8.60 2.50 12.64
CA GLU A 23 9.80 3.35 12.73
C GLU A 23 11.09 2.54 12.54
N THR A 24 11.20 1.39 13.19
CA THR A 24 12.40 0.54 13.09
C THR A 24 12.51 -0.12 11.72
N GLY A 25 11.41 -0.64 11.16
CA GLY A 25 11.39 -1.17 9.79
C GLY A 25 11.78 -0.10 8.77
N ASN A 26 11.27 1.12 8.91
CA ASN A 26 11.67 2.24 8.07
C ASN A 26 13.15 2.60 8.20
N ARG A 27 13.74 2.53 9.40
CA ARG A 27 15.19 2.73 9.57
C ARG A 27 15.98 1.61 8.90
N ASN A 28 15.61 0.35 9.12
CA ASN A 28 16.26 -0.81 8.50
C ASN A 28 16.33 -0.67 6.98
N LEU A 29 15.21 -0.31 6.35
CA LEU A 29 15.15 -0.11 4.89
C LEU A 29 16.05 1.03 4.41
N GLY A 30 16.19 2.10 5.20
CA GLY A 30 17.13 3.18 4.90
C GLY A 30 18.59 2.72 4.89
N GLU A 31 18.99 1.86 5.85
CA GLU A 31 20.36 1.32 5.92
C GLU A 31 20.72 0.44 4.72
N ILE A 32 19.73 -0.17 4.06
CA ILE A 32 19.93 -1.03 2.89
C ILE A 32 19.50 -0.37 1.57
N GLY A 33 19.31 0.95 1.56
CA GLY A 33 19.10 1.74 0.34
C GLY A 33 17.69 1.70 -0.26
N PHE A 34 16.68 1.26 0.49
CA PHE A 34 15.29 1.29 0.03
C PHE A 34 14.60 2.62 0.37
N THR A 35 13.58 2.96 -0.43
CA THR A 35 12.69 4.12 -0.21
C THR A 35 12.01 4.13 1.16
N GLU A 36 11.44 5.28 1.52
CA GLU A 36 10.65 5.50 2.73
C GLU A 36 9.41 4.58 2.80
N HIS A 37 9.26 3.91 3.94
CA HIS A 37 8.11 3.06 4.31
C HIS A 37 7.73 3.27 5.80
N GLY A 38 7.83 4.52 6.27
CA GLY A 38 7.47 4.96 7.61
C GLY A 38 6.04 5.50 7.70
N PHE A 39 5.78 6.34 8.71
CA PHE A 39 4.42 6.82 9.01
C PHE A 39 3.70 7.52 7.83
N PRO A 40 4.36 8.39 7.04
CA PRO A 40 3.73 8.99 5.87
C PRO A 40 3.19 7.97 4.86
N HIS A 41 3.98 6.94 4.55
CA HIS A 41 3.56 5.85 3.66
C HIS A 41 2.41 5.04 4.29
N ALA A 42 2.61 4.50 5.49
CA ALA A 42 1.62 3.67 6.18
C ALA A 42 0.26 4.37 6.33
N LYS A 43 0.26 5.66 6.72
CA LYS A 43 -0.98 6.45 6.88
C LYS A 43 -1.66 6.74 5.54
N ARG A 44 -0.89 6.98 4.47
CA ARG A 44 -1.48 7.17 3.13
C ARG A 44 -2.12 5.87 2.64
N SER A 45 -1.40 4.75 2.71
CA SER A 45 -1.90 3.43 2.27
C SER A 45 -3.19 3.08 3.02
N ALA A 46 -3.21 3.24 4.35
CA ALA A 46 -4.42 3.09 5.16
C ALA A 46 -5.60 3.94 4.64
N ASN A 47 -5.40 5.25 4.52
CA ASN A 47 -6.45 6.17 4.11
C ASN A 47 -6.97 5.86 2.70
N TYR A 48 -6.08 5.59 1.74
CA TYR A 48 -6.47 5.28 0.37
C TYR A 48 -7.23 3.96 0.28
N ALA A 49 -6.76 2.91 0.96
CA ALA A 49 -7.46 1.61 0.98
C ALA A 49 -8.90 1.76 1.50
N GLY A 50 -9.08 2.44 2.64
CA GLY A 50 -10.42 2.70 3.19
C GLY A 50 -11.27 3.59 2.29
N ASN A 51 -10.69 4.62 1.68
CA ASN A 51 -11.42 5.56 0.82
C ASN A 51 -11.85 4.93 -0.52
N ILE A 52 -11.04 4.03 -1.09
CA ILE A 52 -11.40 3.27 -2.29
C ILE A 52 -12.67 2.46 -2.01
N LEU A 53 -12.69 1.68 -0.92
CA LEU A 53 -13.85 0.87 -0.56
C LEU A 53 -15.06 1.73 -0.21
N GLN A 54 -14.86 2.84 0.48
CA GLN A 54 -15.95 3.78 0.80
C GLN A 54 -16.59 4.36 -0.46
N GLN A 55 -15.80 4.78 -1.45
CA GLN A 55 -16.31 5.26 -2.73
C GLN A 55 -17.08 4.18 -3.49
N LEU A 56 -16.66 2.91 -3.37
CA LEU A 56 -17.34 1.77 -3.96
C LEU A 56 -18.60 1.32 -3.19
N GLY A 57 -18.93 1.96 -2.07
CA GLY A 57 -20.15 1.70 -1.31
C GLY A 57 -20.08 0.50 -0.36
N PHE A 58 -18.87 0.06 0.03
CA PHE A 58 -18.71 -0.94 1.09
C PHE A 58 -19.09 -0.36 2.45
N ASP A 59 -19.46 -1.24 3.39
CA ASP A 59 -19.85 -0.83 4.74
C ASP A 59 -18.66 -0.21 5.53
N ASP A 60 -19.00 0.60 6.53
CA ASP A 60 -18.01 1.32 7.34
C ASP A 60 -17.01 0.39 8.02
N ARG A 61 -17.44 -0.82 8.43
CA ARG A 61 -16.55 -1.76 9.10
C ARG A 61 -15.52 -2.33 8.12
N THR A 62 -15.95 -2.73 6.93
CA THR A 62 -15.02 -3.18 5.87
C THR A 62 -14.00 -2.08 5.52
N CYS A 63 -14.44 -0.83 5.41
CA CYS A 63 -13.55 0.31 5.17
C CYS A 63 -12.55 0.51 6.32
N GLU A 64 -12.98 0.34 7.56
CA GLU A 64 -12.14 0.42 8.75
C GLU A 64 -11.08 -0.69 8.79
N LEU A 65 -11.45 -1.92 8.48
CA LEU A 65 -10.51 -3.05 8.39
C LEU A 65 -9.46 -2.83 7.30
N ALA A 66 -9.83 -2.20 6.18
CA ALA A 66 -8.87 -1.80 5.14
C ALA A 66 -7.89 -0.72 5.61
N ARG A 67 -8.32 0.24 6.45
CA ARG A 67 -7.42 1.22 7.06
C ARG A 67 -6.44 0.55 8.03
N ILE A 68 -6.93 -0.37 8.86
CA ILE A 68 -6.08 -1.14 9.78
C ILE A 68 -5.05 -1.95 9.00
N ALA A 69 -5.49 -2.72 7.98
CA ALA A 69 -4.58 -3.50 7.14
C ALA A 69 -3.53 -2.60 6.46
N GLY A 70 -3.95 -1.49 5.86
CA GLY A 70 -3.04 -0.56 5.18
C GLY A 70 -2.03 0.12 6.10
N TYR A 71 -2.37 0.38 7.36
CA TYR A 71 -1.42 0.95 8.30
C TYR A 71 -0.39 -0.08 8.78
N MET A 72 -0.81 -1.33 8.90
CA MET A 72 0.01 -2.42 9.42
C MET A 72 0.78 -3.20 8.34
N HIS A 73 0.50 -3.00 7.04
CA HIS A 73 0.95 -3.90 5.98
C HIS A 73 2.47 -4.12 5.92
N ASP A 74 3.23 -3.07 6.25
CA ASP A 74 4.69 -3.05 6.18
C ASP A 74 5.42 -3.32 7.49
N ILE A 75 4.73 -3.62 8.60
CA ILE A 75 5.40 -3.83 9.90
C ILE A 75 6.40 -5.00 9.86
N GLY A 76 6.24 -5.93 8.92
CA GLY A 76 7.17 -7.03 8.69
C GLY A 76 8.57 -6.60 8.25
N ASN A 77 8.75 -5.37 7.76
CA ASN A 77 10.07 -4.83 7.41
C ASN A 77 10.99 -4.68 8.65
N VAL A 78 10.45 -4.73 9.88
CA VAL A 78 11.28 -4.84 11.09
C VAL A 78 12.08 -6.15 11.14
N VAL A 79 11.56 -7.22 10.52
CA VAL A 79 12.20 -8.53 10.44
C VAL A 79 13.12 -8.61 9.23
N ASN A 80 12.58 -8.34 8.03
CA ASN A 80 13.32 -8.32 6.77
C ASN A 80 12.46 -7.69 5.68
N ARG A 81 13.08 -7.12 4.64
CA ARG A 81 12.38 -6.70 3.42
C ARG A 81 11.83 -7.89 2.65
N TYR A 82 12.61 -8.96 2.57
CA TYR A 82 12.20 -10.19 1.92
C TYR A 82 11.08 -10.87 2.73
N ASN A 83 9.98 -11.20 2.06
CA ASN A 83 8.77 -11.76 2.68
C ASN A 83 8.15 -10.88 3.80
N HIS A 84 8.32 -9.55 3.75
CA HIS A 84 7.75 -8.65 4.76
C HIS A 84 6.22 -8.74 4.85
N ALA A 85 5.52 -9.05 3.74
CA ALA A 85 4.08 -9.31 3.76
C ALA A 85 3.72 -10.50 4.68
N HIS A 86 4.48 -11.59 4.61
CA HIS A 86 4.22 -12.79 5.41
C HIS A 86 4.56 -12.57 6.89
N SER A 87 5.72 -12.00 7.19
CA SER A 87 6.10 -11.67 8.57
C SER A 87 5.15 -10.63 9.17
N GLY A 88 4.80 -9.60 8.40
CA GLY A 88 3.84 -8.56 8.77
C GLY A 88 2.44 -9.13 9.05
N ALA A 89 1.97 -10.08 8.24
CA ALA A 89 0.67 -10.73 8.45
C ALA A 89 0.63 -11.53 9.76
N LEU A 90 1.70 -12.25 10.09
CA LEU A 90 1.83 -13.01 11.34
C LEU A 90 1.98 -12.10 12.56
N MET A 91 2.72 -10.99 12.42
CA MET A 91 2.82 -9.97 13.47
C MET A 91 1.46 -9.31 13.73
N ALA A 92 0.76 -8.89 12.67
CA ALA A 92 -0.58 -8.32 12.77
C ALA A 92 -1.57 -9.32 13.40
N PHE A 93 -1.52 -10.58 12.96
CA PHE A 93 -2.30 -11.66 13.57
C PHE A 93 -2.08 -11.73 15.08
N ASN A 94 -0.82 -11.75 15.54
CA ASN A 94 -0.51 -11.81 16.97
C ASN A 94 -0.98 -10.55 17.74
N ILE A 95 -0.69 -9.36 17.22
CA ILE A 95 -1.04 -8.09 17.88
C ILE A 95 -2.56 -7.96 18.01
N LEU A 96 -3.31 -8.20 16.93
CA LEU A 96 -4.77 -8.05 16.93
C LEU A 96 -5.46 -9.11 17.82
N ASN A 97 -4.93 -10.33 17.89
CA ASN A 97 -5.39 -11.34 18.86
C ASN A 97 -5.14 -10.89 20.31
N ARG A 98 -3.99 -10.28 20.62
CA ARG A 98 -3.71 -9.74 21.97
C ARG A 98 -4.59 -8.54 22.31
N LEU A 99 -5.04 -7.79 21.31
CA LEU A 99 -6.06 -6.75 21.47
C LEU A 99 -7.48 -7.31 21.62
N ASN A 100 -7.64 -8.64 21.61
CA ASN A 100 -8.91 -9.36 21.75
C ASN A 100 -9.94 -8.95 20.67
N MET A 101 -9.47 -8.70 19.44
CA MET A 101 -10.29 -8.42 18.26
C MET A 101 -11.02 -9.69 17.79
N PRO A 102 -12.22 -9.59 17.17
CA PRO A 102 -12.92 -10.75 16.64
C PRO A 102 -12.05 -11.54 15.62
N PRO A 103 -11.88 -12.86 15.77
CA PRO A 103 -11.01 -13.66 14.90
C PRO A 103 -11.34 -13.56 13.41
N GLU A 104 -12.61 -13.39 13.07
CA GLU A 104 -13.07 -13.19 11.69
C GLU A 104 -12.48 -11.93 11.05
N GLU A 105 -12.34 -10.85 11.81
CA GLU A 105 -11.77 -9.60 11.32
C GLU A 105 -10.24 -9.66 11.29
N VAL A 106 -9.63 -10.34 12.28
CA VAL A 106 -8.18 -10.62 12.28
C VAL A 106 -7.81 -11.40 11.03
N ALA A 107 -8.59 -12.42 10.67
CA ALA A 107 -8.36 -13.22 9.47
C ALA A 107 -8.39 -12.37 8.18
N LEU A 108 -9.34 -11.44 8.07
CA LEU A 108 -9.45 -10.52 6.92
C LEU A 108 -8.24 -9.59 6.81
N ILE A 109 -7.80 -9.00 7.92
CA ILE A 109 -6.63 -8.11 7.95
C ILE A 109 -5.35 -8.88 7.62
N SER A 110 -5.12 -10.01 8.29
CA SER A 110 -3.94 -10.83 8.06
C SER A 110 -3.87 -11.37 6.62
N ALA A 111 -5.02 -11.77 6.04
CA ALA A 111 -5.07 -12.19 4.64
C ALA A 111 -4.73 -11.03 3.68
N ALA A 112 -5.24 -9.83 3.93
CA ALA A 112 -4.90 -8.66 3.12
C ALA A 112 -3.41 -8.32 3.19
N ILE A 113 -2.82 -8.29 4.40
CA ILE A 113 -1.40 -8.03 4.59
C ILE A 113 -0.55 -9.14 3.94
N GLY A 114 -0.91 -10.41 4.09
CA GLY A 114 -0.11 -11.51 3.53
C GLY A 114 -0.07 -11.54 2.00
N ASN A 115 -1.05 -10.92 1.32
CA ASN A 115 -1.21 -10.98 -0.14
C ASN A 115 -0.99 -9.63 -0.83
N HIS A 116 -0.31 -8.66 -0.19
CA HIS A 116 -0.15 -7.33 -0.80
C HIS A 116 1.17 -7.14 -1.59
N ASP A 117 2.21 -7.94 -1.31
CA ASP A 117 3.55 -7.70 -1.83
C ASP A 117 3.90 -8.48 -3.10
N GLU A 118 4.75 -7.90 -3.96
CA GLU A 118 4.83 -8.17 -5.39
C GLU A 118 5.00 -9.63 -5.79
N GLU A 119 5.86 -10.39 -5.09
CA GLU A 119 6.16 -11.78 -5.45
C GLU A 119 4.97 -12.73 -5.23
N THR A 120 4.07 -12.40 -4.30
CA THR A 120 2.99 -13.29 -3.86
C THR A 120 1.64 -12.59 -3.81
N ALA A 121 1.54 -11.40 -4.40
CA ALA A 121 0.37 -10.57 -4.30
C ALA A 121 -0.84 -11.20 -4.98
N ALA A 122 -1.98 -11.15 -4.29
CA ALA A 122 -3.25 -11.63 -4.81
C ALA A 122 -4.42 -10.83 -4.20
N ALA A 123 -5.28 -10.30 -5.06
CA ALA A 123 -6.53 -9.66 -4.64
C ALA A 123 -7.54 -10.73 -4.19
N VAL A 124 -7.38 -11.26 -2.97
CA VAL A 124 -8.21 -12.36 -2.43
C VAL A 124 -9.48 -11.89 -1.73
N SER A 125 -9.57 -10.59 -1.42
CA SER A 125 -10.71 -9.95 -0.76
C SER A 125 -10.80 -8.48 -1.17
N PRO A 126 -11.93 -7.79 -0.93
CA PRO A 126 -12.03 -6.35 -1.17
C PRO A 126 -10.96 -5.54 -0.41
N ILE A 127 -10.66 -5.93 0.83
CA ILE A 127 -9.63 -5.33 1.68
C ILE A 127 -8.25 -5.50 1.04
N ALA A 128 -7.91 -6.71 0.58
CA ALA A 128 -6.65 -6.99 -0.09
C ALA A 128 -6.51 -6.21 -1.40
N ALA A 129 -7.57 -6.17 -2.21
CA ALA A 129 -7.59 -5.44 -3.47
C ALA A 129 -7.38 -3.92 -3.27
N ALA A 130 -8.10 -3.33 -2.32
CA ALA A 130 -7.94 -1.92 -1.99
C ALA A 130 -6.55 -1.61 -1.42
N LEU A 131 -6.00 -2.50 -0.60
CA LEU A 131 -4.63 -2.38 -0.08
C LEU A 131 -3.61 -2.38 -1.23
N ILE A 132 -3.67 -3.35 -2.15
CA ILE A 132 -2.78 -3.43 -3.31
C ILE A 132 -2.84 -2.13 -4.14
N LEU A 133 -4.04 -1.64 -4.46
CA LEU A 133 -4.19 -0.38 -5.20
C LEU A 133 -3.60 0.82 -4.44
N SER A 134 -3.80 0.87 -3.12
CA SER A 134 -3.33 1.97 -2.28
C SER A 134 -1.81 2.02 -2.15
N ASP A 135 -1.17 0.86 -1.94
CA ASP A 135 0.28 0.72 -1.75
C ASP A 135 1.01 0.88 -3.09
N LYS A 136 0.64 0.07 -4.09
CA LYS A 136 1.33 0.09 -5.40
C LYS A 136 1.08 1.38 -6.19
N GLY A 137 0.01 2.10 -5.88
CA GLY A 137 -0.25 3.47 -6.36
C GLY A 137 0.45 4.58 -5.56
N ASP A 138 1.26 4.25 -4.55
CA ASP A 138 2.07 5.22 -3.81
C ASP A 138 3.44 5.48 -4.46
N VAL A 139 3.40 6.16 -5.61
CA VAL A 139 4.60 6.59 -6.35
C VAL A 139 4.79 8.09 -6.15
N ARG A 140 5.76 8.51 -5.33
CA ARG A 140 5.95 9.93 -4.99
C ARG A 140 7.41 10.24 -4.70
N ARG A 141 7.87 11.41 -5.16
CA ARG A 141 9.22 11.92 -4.88
C ARG A 141 9.55 12.10 -3.41
N THR A 142 8.55 12.29 -2.55
CA THR A 142 8.76 12.45 -1.10
C THR A 142 9.16 11.15 -0.41
N ARG A 143 9.11 10.00 -1.10
CA ARG A 143 9.57 8.71 -0.59
C ARG A 143 11.07 8.50 -0.74
N VAL A 144 11.73 9.32 -1.56
CA VAL A 144 13.18 9.25 -1.79
C VAL A 144 13.90 9.84 -0.58
N ARG A 145 14.77 9.04 0.05
CA ARG A 145 15.44 9.41 1.31
C ARG A 145 16.59 10.36 1.07
N ASP A 146 17.42 10.05 0.08
CA ASP A 146 18.61 10.80 -0.26
C ASP A 146 18.52 11.29 -1.70
N ARG A 147 18.65 12.60 -1.88
CA ARG A 147 18.57 13.25 -3.20
C ARG A 147 19.91 13.24 -3.93
N GLU A 148 21.01 13.04 -3.22
CA GLU A 148 22.37 13.07 -3.77
C GLU A 148 22.73 11.76 -4.48
N THR A 149 22.07 10.65 -4.12
CA THR A 149 22.30 9.31 -4.68
C THR A 149 21.25 8.84 -5.69
N VAL A 150 20.26 9.69 -6.02
CA VAL A 150 19.14 9.39 -6.94
C VAL A 150 19.59 8.86 -8.30
N THR A 151 20.75 9.29 -8.79
CA THR A 151 21.27 8.82 -10.08
C THR A 151 21.73 7.36 -10.08
N ALA A 152 22.07 6.80 -8.92
CA ALA A 152 22.63 5.45 -8.79
C ALA A 152 21.56 4.34 -8.69
N ASP A 153 20.38 4.66 -8.15
CA ASP A 153 19.27 3.72 -7.98
C ASP A 153 18.09 4.10 -8.90
N ILE A 154 17.65 3.15 -9.73
CA ILE A 154 16.57 3.38 -10.70
C ILE A 154 15.20 3.58 -10.00
N HIS A 155 14.94 2.96 -8.84
CA HIS A 155 13.71 3.15 -8.07
C HIS A 155 13.65 4.56 -7.48
N ASP A 156 14.75 5.04 -6.92
CA ASP A 156 14.82 6.40 -6.39
C ASP A 156 14.75 7.42 -7.51
N ARG A 157 15.39 7.18 -8.67
CA ARG A 157 15.28 8.04 -9.85
C ARG A 157 13.85 8.17 -10.35
N VAL A 158 13.16 7.04 -10.53
CA VAL A 158 11.77 7.03 -10.98
C VAL A 158 10.87 7.75 -9.97
N ASN A 159 11.00 7.45 -8.66
CA ASN A 159 10.21 8.14 -7.64
C ASN A 159 10.52 9.64 -7.61
N TYR A 160 11.78 10.04 -7.71
CA TYR A 160 12.20 11.44 -7.67
C TYR A 160 11.68 12.25 -8.86
N ALA A 161 11.58 11.61 -10.03
CA ALA A 161 11.03 12.18 -11.24
C ALA A 161 9.52 12.42 -11.16
N VAL A 162 8.80 11.76 -10.25
CA VAL A 162 7.35 11.93 -10.10
C VAL A 162 7.02 13.28 -9.45
N GLU A 163 6.47 14.19 -10.24
CA GLU A 163 5.99 15.51 -9.80
C GLU A 163 4.56 15.45 -9.26
N HIS A 164 3.74 14.59 -9.85
CA HIS A 164 2.35 14.36 -9.45
C HIS A 164 2.02 12.87 -9.52
N ALA A 165 1.26 12.38 -8.54
CA ALA A 165 0.64 11.06 -8.60
C ALA A 165 -0.68 11.05 -7.84
N ALA A 166 -1.73 10.56 -8.49
CA ALA A 166 -3.05 10.40 -7.89
C ALA A 166 -3.71 9.10 -8.35
N THR A 167 -4.39 8.42 -7.43
CA THR A 167 -5.29 7.32 -7.75
C THR A 167 -6.72 7.84 -7.69
N VAL A 168 -7.42 7.81 -8.83
CA VAL A 168 -8.78 8.34 -8.99
C VAL A 168 -9.73 7.19 -9.28
N ILE A 169 -10.79 7.06 -8.46
CA ILE A 169 -11.87 6.11 -8.71
C ILE A 169 -13.02 6.85 -9.40
N ASN A 170 -13.49 6.33 -10.54
CA ASN A 170 -14.65 6.84 -11.25
C ASN A 170 -15.74 5.78 -11.28
N LEU A 171 -16.83 6.01 -10.54
CA LEU A 171 -17.94 5.05 -10.42
C LEU A 171 -18.78 4.93 -11.69
N GLU A 172 -18.95 6.03 -12.43
CA GLU A 172 -19.75 6.05 -13.66
C GLU A 172 -19.05 5.26 -14.77
N ARG A 173 -17.75 5.48 -14.94
CA ARG A 173 -16.91 4.78 -15.93
C ARG A 173 -16.42 3.42 -15.44
N LYS A 174 -16.59 3.14 -14.15
CA LYS A 174 -16.03 1.96 -13.45
C LYS A 174 -14.52 1.84 -13.66
N THR A 175 -13.79 2.92 -13.43
CA THR A 175 -12.33 2.94 -13.59
C THR A 175 -11.60 3.24 -12.28
N ALA A 176 -10.42 2.66 -12.13
CA ALA A 176 -9.39 3.07 -11.18
C ALA A 176 -8.19 3.59 -11.98
N THR A 177 -8.01 4.90 -12.02
CA THR A 177 -6.98 5.55 -12.82
C THR A 177 -5.81 5.94 -11.94
N LEU A 178 -4.60 5.48 -12.27
CA LEU A 178 -3.36 6.00 -11.72
C LEU A 178 -2.82 7.08 -12.68
N ASP A 179 -2.92 8.33 -12.26
CA ASP A 179 -2.49 9.51 -13.02
C ASP A 179 -1.16 10.02 -12.47
N ILE A 180 -0.13 10.01 -13.31
CA ILE A 180 1.25 10.34 -12.94
C ILE A 180 1.80 11.39 -13.89
N THR A 181 2.44 12.41 -13.34
CA THR A 181 3.31 13.32 -14.09
C THR A 181 4.75 13.08 -13.69
N ILE A 182 5.61 12.79 -14.66
CA ILE A 182 7.05 12.58 -14.46
C ILE A 182 7.87 13.60 -15.26
N ASP A 183 8.94 14.09 -14.64
CA ASP A 183 9.98 14.86 -15.31
C ASP A 183 10.85 13.93 -16.17
N THR A 184 10.63 13.96 -17.47
CA THR A 184 11.33 13.11 -18.44
C THR A 184 12.79 13.51 -18.66
N SER A 185 13.23 14.66 -18.15
CA SER A 185 14.65 15.03 -18.12
C SER A 185 15.43 14.27 -17.03
N ILE A 186 14.72 13.81 -15.98
CA ILE A 186 15.28 13.01 -14.89
C ILE A 186 15.16 11.52 -15.20
N CYS A 187 13.98 11.08 -15.64
CA CYS A 187 13.68 9.67 -15.85
C CYS A 187 12.84 9.49 -17.13
N PRO A 188 13.35 8.79 -18.16
CA PRO A 188 12.54 8.40 -19.31
C PRO A 188 11.34 7.55 -18.88
N VAL A 189 10.22 7.65 -19.61
CA VAL A 189 9.00 6.85 -19.36
C VAL A 189 9.29 5.33 -19.40
N MET A 190 10.25 4.90 -20.22
CA MET A 190 10.64 3.48 -20.30
C MET A 190 11.26 2.95 -19.00
N GLU A 191 12.02 3.77 -18.27
CA GLU A 191 12.61 3.36 -16.97
C GLU A 191 11.52 3.24 -15.89
N TYR A 192 10.47 4.07 -15.95
CA TYR A 192 9.30 3.89 -15.09
C TYR A 192 8.70 2.49 -15.31
N PHE A 193 8.53 2.08 -16.56
CA PHE A 193 7.99 0.77 -16.87
C PHE A 193 8.90 -0.39 -16.46
N GLU A 194 10.22 -0.23 -16.60
CA GLU A 194 11.18 -1.27 -16.20
C GLU A 194 11.01 -1.70 -14.74
N ILE A 195 10.67 -0.74 -13.86
CA ILE A 195 10.50 -1.01 -12.43
C ILE A 195 9.04 -1.29 -12.06
N PHE A 196 8.13 -0.48 -12.56
CA PHE A 196 6.76 -0.45 -12.04
C PHE A 196 5.81 -1.36 -12.81
N MET A 197 6.23 -2.01 -13.91
CA MET A 197 5.33 -2.86 -14.71
C MET A 197 4.65 -3.95 -13.86
N THR A 198 5.40 -4.65 -13.02
CA THR A 198 4.84 -5.68 -12.11
C THR A 198 3.78 -5.08 -11.20
N ARG A 199 4.06 -3.92 -10.61
CA ARG A 199 3.11 -3.17 -9.76
C ARG A 199 1.85 -2.78 -10.52
N MET A 200 1.97 -2.34 -11.77
CA MET A 200 0.80 -1.97 -12.60
C MET A 200 -0.07 -3.18 -12.95
N VAL A 201 0.53 -4.36 -13.16
CA VAL A 201 -0.21 -5.61 -13.35
C VAL A 201 -1.01 -5.96 -12.09
N LEU A 202 -0.42 -5.79 -10.91
CA LEU A 202 -1.11 -6.02 -9.64
C LEU A 202 -2.25 -5.02 -9.42
N CYS A 203 -2.04 -3.73 -9.72
CA CYS A 203 -3.10 -2.73 -9.69
C CYS A 203 -4.25 -3.11 -10.63
N ARG A 204 -3.95 -3.60 -11.84
CA ARG A 204 -4.97 -4.08 -12.78
C ARG A 204 -5.78 -5.24 -12.23
N GLN A 205 -5.11 -6.24 -11.65
CA GLN A 205 -5.79 -7.40 -11.05
C GLN A 205 -6.66 -6.99 -9.85
N ALA A 206 -6.16 -6.09 -9.00
CA ALA A 206 -6.88 -5.57 -7.85
C ALA A 206 -8.10 -4.72 -8.26
N ALA A 207 -7.96 -3.83 -9.24
CA ALA A 207 -9.08 -3.09 -9.81
C ALA A 207 -10.14 -4.03 -10.38
N GLN A 208 -9.72 -5.04 -11.15
CA GLN A 208 -10.62 -6.03 -11.74
C GLN A 208 -11.42 -6.79 -10.66
N TYR A 209 -10.78 -7.17 -9.54
CA TYR A 209 -11.46 -7.81 -8.42
C TYR A 209 -12.56 -6.91 -7.83
N LEU A 210 -12.31 -5.60 -7.75
CA LEU A 210 -13.28 -4.59 -7.29
C LEU A 210 -14.32 -4.22 -8.36
N GLY A 211 -14.32 -4.88 -9.52
CA GLY A 211 -15.26 -4.59 -10.62
C GLY A 211 -14.92 -3.32 -11.40
N LEU A 212 -13.66 -2.86 -11.34
CA LEU A 212 -13.15 -1.68 -12.02
C LEU A 212 -12.17 -2.06 -13.14
N GLN A 213 -12.07 -1.22 -14.16
CA GLN A 213 -10.98 -1.22 -15.12
C GLN A 213 -9.83 -0.36 -14.59
N PHE A 214 -8.62 -0.89 -14.55
CA PHE A 214 -7.44 -0.09 -14.24
C PHE A 214 -6.97 0.67 -15.46
N GLU A 215 -6.62 1.94 -15.27
CA GLU A 215 -6.04 2.81 -16.29
C GLU A 215 -4.76 3.43 -15.77
N LEU A 216 -3.74 3.51 -16.62
CA LEU A 216 -2.49 4.21 -16.32
C LEU A 216 -2.34 5.40 -17.27
N ILE A 217 -2.22 6.59 -16.69
CA ILE A 217 -1.96 7.83 -17.41
C ILE A 217 -0.60 8.34 -16.95
N ILE A 218 0.34 8.54 -17.89
CA ILE A 218 1.64 9.15 -17.62
C ILE A 218 1.82 10.31 -18.58
N ASN A 219 2.06 11.52 -18.05
CA ASN A 219 2.24 12.75 -18.84
C ASN A 219 1.12 12.91 -19.89
N GLU A 220 -0.13 12.86 -19.42
CA GLU A 220 -1.36 12.96 -20.23
C GLU A 220 -1.57 11.83 -21.26
N THR A 221 -0.62 10.90 -21.37
CA THR A 221 -0.71 9.76 -22.28
C THR A 221 -1.33 8.57 -21.56
N ARG A 222 -2.46 8.08 -22.09
CA ARG A 222 -3.11 6.86 -21.62
C ARG A 222 -2.40 5.63 -22.20
N LEU A 223 -1.95 4.73 -21.33
CA LEU A 223 -1.09 3.61 -21.69
C LEU A 223 -1.77 2.24 -21.49
N LEU A 224 -2.71 2.15 -20.55
CA LEU A 224 -3.52 0.97 -20.24
C LEU A 224 -4.97 1.39 -20.00
#